data_AF-A0A7D7WEL4-F1
#
_entry.id   AF-A0A7D7WEL4-F1
#
_cell.length_a   1.000
_cell.length_b   1.000
_cell.length_c   1.000
_cell.angle_alpha   90.00
_cell.angle_beta   90.00
_cell.angle_gamma   90.00
#
_symmetry.space_group_name_H-M   'P 1'
#
loop_
_entity.id
_entity.type
_entity.pdbx_description
1 polymer ?
#
loop_
_entity_poly.entity_id
_entity_poly.type
_entity_poly.pdbx_seq_one_letter_code
_entity_poly.pdbx_strand_id
1 'polypeptide(L)'
;MVRVINNKNINKYENLNLQNLEQDEFLVAYIENNFKVISYTKAKIKDKKIEVNDFYIDSNFKAEGIEKIVFNNLIYYGKKNKIEKISCKISEVKEELISLGFTNNNNIYKKDLTPEIRKDKFIMGIGLISVLAEVVSITSKLTVGILFNSFALIADAFHVLSDFILSTITYFSLKITNKPETIHYPYGYKKMENLISFIIGIIIIIAGFTIFLNSTGMNKIISLGGESGFHIHYHPNQSKDNINEHSHNYAHFHDHDHSHSHSSNHYQEDKNNILEIFSNKSFKKSIWIPLIPFIFFIVKIVEYLVKFQIGKRYNNYLLLALSSADKNCIFSHGGTTLSLLLANYVWTGFDKIISIFISFIIIKEGLHVILKNANKLLSKQDIDLKRDIKGTLKSVNINLKELNLSHEGNHLNLYAKLDLNHESDLKNLIQQIKTTKEIIKKQHKEIYEMYILI
;
A
#
# COMPACT_ATOMS: atom_id res chain seq x y z
N MET A 1 5.08 18.26 16.20
CA MET A 1 3.92 17.70 15.46
C MET A 1 2.95 18.82 15.07
N VAL A 2 2.41 18.79 13.84
CA VAL A 2 1.37 19.74 13.42
C VAL A 2 0.01 19.31 13.97
N ARG A 3 -0.75 20.27 14.52
CA ARG A 3 -2.09 20.08 15.07
C ARG A 3 -3.03 21.13 14.49
N VAL A 4 -4.28 20.72 14.25
CA VAL A 4 -5.36 21.64 13.92
C VAL A 4 -6.16 21.88 15.20
N ILE A 5 -6.15 23.12 15.65
CA ILE A 5 -6.77 23.56 16.91
C ILE A 5 -7.95 24.46 16.56
N ASN A 6 -9.11 24.21 17.13
CA ASN A 6 -10.32 24.99 16.98
C ASN A 6 -10.93 25.24 18.36
N ASN A 7 -11.97 26.05 18.44
CA ASN A 7 -12.62 26.38 19.71
C ASN A 7 -13.11 25.12 20.49
N LYS A 8 -13.41 24.00 19.81
CA LYS A 8 -13.86 22.76 20.46
C LYS A 8 -12.73 21.97 21.15
N ASN A 9 -11.48 22.17 20.74
CA ASN A 9 -10.34 21.39 21.25
C ASN A 9 -9.23 22.25 21.86
N ILE A 10 -9.37 23.59 21.86
CA ILE A 10 -8.37 24.52 22.39
C ILE A 10 -8.05 24.25 23.87
N ASN A 11 -9.03 23.81 24.67
CA ASN A 11 -8.85 23.48 26.08
C ASN A 11 -7.85 22.33 26.31
N LYS A 12 -7.60 21.48 25.31
CA LYS A 12 -6.56 20.43 25.39
C LYS A 12 -5.13 20.98 25.28
N TYR A 13 -5.00 22.28 25.00
CA TYR A 13 -3.76 22.97 24.70
C TYR A 13 -3.60 24.24 25.56
N GLU A 14 -4.27 24.33 26.71
CA GLU A 14 -4.19 25.49 27.63
C GLU A 14 -2.75 25.83 28.02
N ASN A 15 -1.90 24.81 28.17
CA ASN A 15 -0.47 24.95 28.49
C ASN A 15 0.34 25.73 27.43
N LEU A 16 -0.22 26.00 26.24
CA LEU A 16 0.45 26.63 25.11
C LEU A 16 0.15 28.13 24.96
N ASN A 17 -0.59 28.76 25.90
CA ASN A 17 -0.94 30.19 25.90
C ASN A 17 -1.43 30.71 24.53
N LEU A 18 -2.30 29.94 23.87
CA LEU A 18 -2.86 30.30 22.57
C LEU A 18 -3.98 31.34 22.73
N GLN A 19 -4.10 32.28 21.78
CA GLN A 19 -5.20 33.25 21.76
C GLN A 19 -6.57 32.56 21.66
N ASN A 20 -7.60 33.17 22.28
CA ASN A 20 -8.98 32.71 22.14
C ASN A 20 -9.42 32.71 20.66
N LEU A 21 -10.13 31.65 20.26
CA LEU A 21 -10.63 31.44 18.90
C LEU A 21 -12.14 31.63 18.85
N GLU A 22 -12.62 32.35 17.84
CA GLU A 22 -14.06 32.38 17.51
C GLU A 22 -14.54 31.02 16.97
N GLN A 23 -15.86 30.81 16.86
CA GLN A 23 -16.43 29.55 16.37
C GLN A 23 -15.96 29.15 14.95
N ASP A 24 -15.70 30.14 14.09
CA ASP A 24 -15.30 29.92 12.70
C ASP A 24 -13.78 29.96 12.49
N GLU A 25 -13.02 30.19 13.57
CA GLU A 25 -11.57 30.29 13.55
C GLU A 25 -10.90 28.98 13.97
N PHE A 26 -9.75 28.72 13.34
CA PHE A 26 -8.90 27.60 13.68
C PHE A 26 -7.43 27.97 13.47
N LEU A 27 -6.58 27.28 14.22
CA LEU A 27 -5.13 27.35 14.11
C LEU A 27 -4.62 26.06 13.48
N VAL A 28 -3.70 26.19 12.54
CA VAL A 28 -2.80 25.08 12.17
C VAL A 28 -1.47 25.40 12.83
N ALA A 29 -1.17 24.70 13.93
CA ALA A 29 -0.02 24.98 14.78
C ALA A 29 0.98 23.82 14.72
N TYR A 30 2.25 24.15 14.55
CA TYR A 30 3.37 23.24 14.75
C TYR A 30 3.85 23.34 16.21
N ILE A 31 3.71 22.23 16.95
CA ILE A 31 4.02 22.15 18.38
C ILE A 31 5.15 21.14 18.60
N GLU A 32 6.24 21.57 19.23
CA GLU A 32 7.33 20.71 19.66
C GLU A 32 7.09 20.16 21.07
N ASN A 33 7.29 18.85 21.23
CA ASN A 33 7.16 18.12 22.49
C ASN A 33 5.86 18.35 23.27
N ASN A 34 4.79 18.82 22.62
CA ASN A 34 3.52 19.25 23.22
C ASN A 34 3.60 20.43 24.20
N PHE A 35 4.75 21.09 24.34
CA PHE A 35 4.95 22.19 25.29
C PHE A 35 5.32 23.52 24.65
N LYS A 36 5.80 23.52 23.39
CA LYS A 36 6.24 24.74 22.72
C LYS A 36 5.59 24.89 21.34
N VAL A 37 4.92 26.00 21.09
CA VAL A 37 4.43 26.37 19.75
C VAL A 37 5.58 27.01 18.99
N ILE A 38 6.03 26.39 17.91
CA ILE A 38 7.12 26.92 17.08
C ILE A 38 6.57 27.80 15.97
N SER A 39 5.43 27.41 15.38
CA SER A 39 4.77 28.20 14.34
C SER A 39 3.29 27.92 14.33
N TYR A 40 2.48 28.91 13.95
CA TYR A 40 1.07 28.68 13.66
C TYR A 40 0.58 29.61 12.56
N THR A 41 -0.49 29.20 11.89
CA THR A 41 -1.32 30.10 11.09
C THR A 41 -2.74 30.11 11.62
N LYS A 42 -3.28 31.32 11.82
CA LYS A 42 -4.66 31.54 12.22
C LYS A 42 -5.50 31.78 10.98
N ALA A 43 -6.54 30.98 10.82
CA ALA A 43 -7.41 31.04 9.67
C ALA A 43 -8.89 30.97 10.05
N LYS A 44 -9.73 31.60 9.23
CA LYS A 44 -11.19 31.61 9.37
C LYS A 44 -11.83 30.88 8.20
N ILE A 45 -12.85 30.07 8.47
CA ILE A 45 -13.62 29.35 7.44
C ILE A 45 -14.90 30.13 7.18
N LYS A 46 -15.16 30.50 5.92
CA LYS A 46 -16.41 31.13 5.50
C LYS A 46 -16.80 30.68 4.10
N ASP A 47 -18.02 30.19 3.92
CA ASP A 47 -18.58 29.78 2.62
C ASP A 47 -17.64 28.90 1.77
N LYS A 48 -17.10 27.85 2.37
CA LYS A 48 -16.09 26.94 1.78
C LYS A 48 -14.80 27.63 1.31
N LYS A 49 -14.46 28.77 1.90
CA LYS A 49 -13.17 29.45 1.73
C LYS A 49 -12.44 29.50 3.06
N ILE A 50 -11.13 29.36 3.01
CA ILE A 50 -10.24 29.59 4.14
C ILE A 50 -9.57 30.94 3.93
N GLU A 51 -9.73 31.85 4.88
CA GLU A 51 -9.03 33.13 4.92
C GLU A 51 -7.97 33.09 6.02
N VAL A 52 -6.71 33.21 5.63
CA VAL A 52 -5.58 33.26 6.56
C VAL A 52 -5.37 34.71 6.99
N ASN A 53 -5.51 34.95 8.28
CA ASN A 53 -5.46 36.28 8.87
C ASN A 53 -4.09 36.57 9.49
N ASP A 54 -3.49 35.57 10.12
CA ASP A 54 -2.27 35.74 10.89
C ASP A 54 -1.32 34.53 10.76
N PHE A 55 -0.03 34.78 10.91
CA PHE A 55 1.03 33.80 10.85
C PHE A 55 2.12 34.17 11.86
N TYR A 56 2.55 33.17 12.61
CA TYR A 56 3.61 33.31 13.59
C TYR A 56 4.66 32.22 13.36
N ILE A 57 5.92 32.60 13.53
CA ILE A 57 7.04 31.67 13.61
C ILE A 57 8.05 32.18 14.63
N ASP A 58 8.55 31.28 15.48
CA ASP A 58 9.65 31.54 16.40
C ASP A 58 10.91 31.89 15.59
N SER A 59 11.56 33.00 15.94
CA SER A 59 12.73 33.53 15.23
C SER A 59 13.88 32.53 15.12
N ASN A 60 14.00 31.62 16.08
CA ASN A 60 15.04 30.59 16.09
C ASN A 60 14.84 29.53 15.00
N PHE A 61 13.65 29.44 14.42
CA PHE A 61 13.25 28.39 13.47
C PHE A 61 12.91 28.91 12.07
N LYS A 62 13.12 30.21 11.81
CA LYS A 62 12.74 30.93 10.58
C LYS A 62 13.49 30.47 9.30
N ALA A 63 14.39 29.49 9.41
CA ALA A 63 15.17 28.94 8.30
C ALA A 63 14.99 27.41 8.12
N GLU A 64 14.09 26.79 8.88
CA GLU A 64 13.87 25.33 8.84
C GLU A 64 12.75 24.89 7.88
N GLY A 65 12.13 25.82 7.15
CA GLY A 65 11.04 25.52 6.21
C GLY A 65 9.73 25.13 6.90
N ILE A 66 9.56 25.48 8.17
CA ILE A 66 8.38 25.17 8.98
C ILE A 66 7.13 25.89 8.42
N GLU A 67 7.31 27.05 7.81
CA GLU A 67 6.28 27.80 7.12
C GLU A 67 5.61 26.92 6.06
N LYS A 68 6.42 26.26 5.22
CA LYS A 68 5.95 25.33 4.20
C LYS A 68 5.18 24.16 4.82
N ILE A 69 5.65 23.63 5.95
CA ILE A 69 4.96 22.53 6.67
C ILE A 69 3.58 22.98 7.14
N VAL A 70 3.48 24.16 7.78
CA VAL A 70 2.22 24.69 8.31
C VAL A 70 1.22 24.98 7.17
N PHE A 71 1.64 25.65 6.10
CA PHE A 71 0.76 25.95 4.97
C PHE A 71 0.39 24.70 4.16
N ASN A 72 1.27 23.72 4.02
CA ASN A 72 0.92 22.44 3.39
C ASN A 72 -0.13 21.67 4.22
N ASN A 73 -0.03 21.74 5.55
CA ASN A 73 -1.06 21.19 6.45
C ASN A 73 -2.40 21.95 6.35
N LEU A 74 -2.37 23.27 6.15
CA LEU A 74 -3.57 24.07 5.89
C LEU A 74 -4.25 23.65 4.57
N ILE A 75 -3.48 23.47 3.50
CA ILE A 75 -3.99 22.98 2.20
C ILE A 75 -4.63 21.60 2.38
N TYR A 76 -3.95 20.69 3.09
CA TYR A 76 -4.48 19.36 3.37
C TYR A 76 -5.80 19.42 4.14
N TYR A 77 -5.86 20.25 5.18
CA TYR A 77 -7.09 20.49 5.94
C TYR A 77 -8.22 21.03 5.04
N GLY A 78 -7.90 21.98 4.14
CA GLY A 78 -8.84 22.50 3.15
C GLY A 78 -9.40 21.40 2.23
N LYS A 79 -8.52 20.58 1.64
CA LYS A 79 -8.93 19.46 0.78
C LYS A 79 -9.84 18.48 1.51
N LYS A 80 -9.47 18.09 2.73
CA LYS A 80 -10.23 17.13 3.55
C LYS A 80 -11.64 17.63 3.86
N ASN A 81 -11.80 18.93 4.10
CA ASN A 81 -13.09 19.56 4.39
C ASN A 81 -13.81 20.10 3.13
N LYS A 82 -13.35 19.74 1.92
CA LYS A 82 -13.96 20.16 0.65
C LYS A 82 -14.05 21.69 0.48
N ILE A 83 -13.05 22.40 1.00
CA ILE A 83 -12.87 23.85 0.81
C ILE A 83 -12.46 24.10 -0.63
N GLU A 84 -13.04 25.11 -1.26
CA GLU A 84 -12.81 25.43 -2.67
C GLU A 84 -11.62 26.37 -2.85
N LYS A 85 -11.44 27.35 -1.96
CA LYS A 85 -10.37 28.35 -2.09
C LYS A 85 -9.69 28.65 -0.76
N ILE A 86 -8.38 28.90 -0.82
CA ILE A 86 -7.60 29.45 0.29
C ILE A 86 -7.09 30.83 -0.14
N SER A 87 -7.24 31.84 0.70
CA SER A 87 -6.63 33.16 0.51
C SER A 87 -5.77 33.56 1.70
N CYS A 88 -4.59 34.10 1.44
CA CYS A 88 -3.63 34.57 2.42
C CYS A 88 -3.16 35.98 2.07
N LYS A 89 -3.09 36.86 3.07
CA LYS A 89 -2.63 38.26 2.92
C LYS A 89 -1.21 38.50 3.42
N ILE A 90 -0.53 37.46 3.88
CA ILE A 90 0.72 37.56 4.64
C ILE A 90 1.91 37.54 3.68
N SER A 91 2.63 38.65 3.60
CA SER A 91 3.76 38.85 2.69
C SER A 91 5.06 38.17 3.12
N GLU A 92 5.18 37.82 4.41
CA GLU A 92 6.40 37.25 5.01
C GLU A 92 6.71 35.84 4.48
N VAL A 93 5.69 35.11 4.06
CA VAL A 93 5.76 33.70 3.58
C VAL A 93 5.51 33.60 2.06
N LYS A 94 5.79 34.67 1.32
CA LYS A 94 5.48 34.77 -0.11
C LYS A 94 6.13 33.67 -0.94
N GLU A 95 7.38 33.31 -0.63
CA GLU A 95 8.17 32.36 -1.43
C GLU A 95 7.61 30.94 -1.25
N GLU A 96 7.24 30.59 -0.02
CA GLU A 96 6.63 29.32 0.34
C GLU A 96 5.23 29.20 -0.26
N LEU A 97 4.41 30.24 -0.18
CA LEU A 97 3.08 30.27 -0.79
C LEU A 97 3.15 30.07 -2.31
N ILE A 98 4.06 30.77 -2.99
CA ILE A 98 4.28 30.59 -4.43
C ILE A 98 4.75 29.16 -4.72
N SER A 99 5.67 28.61 -3.91
CA SER A 99 6.15 27.23 -4.06
C SER A 99 5.03 26.18 -3.89
N LEU A 100 4.01 26.48 -3.09
CA LEU A 100 2.83 25.65 -2.87
C LEU A 100 1.73 25.87 -3.93
N GLY A 101 1.98 26.72 -4.93
CA GLY A 101 1.08 26.97 -6.05
C GLY A 101 0.00 28.03 -5.78
N PHE A 102 0.23 28.96 -4.85
CA PHE A 102 -0.63 30.13 -4.71
C PHE A 102 -0.29 31.18 -5.78
N THR A 103 -1.32 31.81 -6.35
CA THR A 103 -1.18 32.94 -7.27
C THR A 103 -1.34 34.26 -6.52
N ASN A 104 -0.44 35.21 -6.73
CA ASN A 104 -0.51 36.54 -6.12
C ASN A 104 -1.35 37.49 -6.98
N ASN A 105 -2.39 38.09 -6.40
CA ASN A 105 -3.11 39.22 -6.95
C ASN A 105 -3.18 40.34 -5.90
N ASN A 106 -2.50 41.47 -6.14
CA ASN A 106 -2.50 42.66 -5.27
C ASN A 106 -2.16 42.35 -3.79
N ASN A 107 -1.07 41.62 -3.54
CA ASN A 107 -0.64 41.16 -2.20
C ASN A 107 -1.61 40.20 -1.51
N ILE A 108 -2.54 39.60 -2.26
CA ILE A 108 -3.41 38.53 -1.79
C ILE A 108 -3.06 37.26 -2.58
N TYR A 109 -2.51 36.28 -1.86
CA TYR A 109 -2.17 34.97 -2.38
C TYR A 109 -3.41 34.07 -2.35
N LYS A 110 -3.83 33.54 -3.50
CA LYS A 110 -5.01 32.68 -3.63
C LYS A 110 -4.64 31.33 -4.22
N LYS A 111 -5.27 30.27 -3.72
CA LYS A 111 -5.17 28.91 -4.26
C LYS A 111 -6.56 28.31 -4.42
N ASP A 112 -6.87 27.84 -5.63
CA ASP A 112 -8.09 27.08 -5.91
C ASP A 112 -7.81 25.59 -5.73
N LEU A 113 -8.53 24.98 -4.80
CA LEU A 113 -8.40 23.56 -4.45
C LEU A 113 -9.38 22.68 -5.25
N THR A 114 -10.40 23.25 -5.87
CA THR A 114 -11.43 22.52 -6.63
C THR A 114 -10.85 21.56 -7.69
N PRO A 115 -9.89 21.96 -8.54
CA PRO A 115 -9.32 21.04 -9.54
C PRO A 115 -8.51 19.91 -8.88
N GLU A 116 -7.77 20.19 -7.81
CA GLU A 116 -7.00 19.19 -7.06
C GLU A 116 -7.94 18.19 -6.37
N ILE A 117 -9.00 18.65 -5.70
CA ILE A 117 -10.00 17.79 -5.04
C ILE A 117 -10.71 16.88 -6.05
N ARG A 118 -11.10 17.43 -7.21
CA ARG A 118 -11.76 16.64 -8.27
C ARG A 118 -10.82 15.59 -8.85
N LYS A 119 -9.55 15.95 -9.07
CA LYS A 119 -8.49 15.04 -9.52
C LYS A 119 -8.27 13.90 -8.51
N ASP A 120 -8.08 14.24 -7.23
CA ASP A 120 -7.82 13.26 -6.17
C ASP A 120 -9.00 12.29 -6.02
N LYS A 121 -10.24 12.79 -6.08
CA LYS A 121 -11.45 11.95 -6.04
C LYS A 121 -11.54 11.00 -7.24
N PHE A 122 -11.20 11.48 -8.44
CA PHE A 122 -11.23 10.68 -9.66
C PHE A 122 -10.19 9.54 -9.61
N ILE A 123 -8.95 9.86 -9.23
CA ILE A 123 -7.86 8.88 -9.10
C ILE A 123 -8.20 7.84 -8.03
N MET A 124 -8.74 8.28 -6.88
CA MET A 124 -9.16 7.38 -5.82
C MET A 124 -10.33 6.48 -6.26
N GLY A 125 -11.25 6.99 -7.07
CA GLY A 125 -12.33 6.19 -7.67
C GLY A 125 -11.83 5.03 -8.53
N ILE A 126 -10.81 5.28 -9.36
CA ILE A 126 -10.20 4.25 -10.22
C ILE A 126 -9.52 3.17 -9.38
N GLY A 127 -8.79 3.57 -8.32
CA GLY A 127 -8.20 2.61 -7.39
C GLY A 127 -9.26 1.72 -6.72
N LEU A 128 -10.39 2.30 -6.31
CA LEU A 128 -11.49 1.55 -5.70
C LEU A 128 -12.15 0.56 -6.68
N ILE A 129 -12.43 1.01 -7.91
CA ILE A 129 -13.00 0.15 -8.95
C ILE A 129 -12.09 -1.06 -9.20
N SER A 130 -10.77 -0.85 -9.19
CA SER A 130 -9.84 -1.93 -9.44
C SER A 130 -9.79 -2.96 -8.32
N VAL A 131 -9.77 -2.51 -7.07
CA VAL A 131 -9.88 -3.39 -5.89
C VAL A 131 -11.18 -4.20 -5.95
N LEU A 132 -12.30 -3.58 -6.34
CA LEU A 132 -13.58 -4.28 -6.49
C LEU A 132 -13.56 -5.32 -7.63
N ALA A 133 -12.92 -5.00 -8.76
CA ALA A 133 -12.79 -5.93 -9.88
C ALA A 133 -12.00 -7.18 -9.50
N GLU A 134 -10.95 -7.03 -8.68
CA GLU A 134 -10.16 -8.15 -8.16
C GLU A 134 -10.99 -9.05 -7.23
N VAL A 135 -11.83 -8.48 -6.35
CA VAL A 135 -12.77 -9.26 -5.52
C VAL A 135 -13.74 -10.06 -6.38
N VAL A 136 -14.31 -9.45 -7.43
CA VAL A 136 -15.22 -10.13 -8.37
C VAL A 136 -14.49 -11.25 -9.12
N SER A 137 -13.23 -11.04 -9.50
CA SER A 137 -12.38 -12.06 -10.12
C SER A 137 -12.13 -13.26 -9.20
N ILE A 138 -11.72 -13.01 -7.95
CA ILE A 138 -11.44 -14.05 -6.95
C ILE A 138 -12.69 -14.88 -6.68
N THR A 139 -13.81 -14.21 -6.39
CA THR A 139 -15.08 -14.89 -6.06
C THR A 139 -15.59 -15.74 -7.22
N SER A 140 -15.53 -15.23 -8.46
CA SER A 140 -15.94 -15.98 -9.64
C SER A 140 -15.06 -17.21 -9.90
N LYS A 141 -13.73 -17.05 -9.82
CA LYS A 141 -12.77 -18.15 -10.05
C LYS A 141 -12.85 -19.21 -8.95
N LEU A 142 -12.98 -18.82 -7.68
CA LEU A 142 -13.19 -19.77 -6.57
C LEU A 142 -14.51 -20.52 -6.73
N THR A 143 -15.60 -19.83 -7.04
CA THR A 143 -16.92 -20.47 -7.22
C THR A 143 -16.87 -21.54 -8.30
N VAL A 144 -16.34 -21.19 -9.48
CA VAL A 144 -16.23 -22.13 -10.61
C VAL A 144 -15.21 -23.22 -10.32
N GLY A 145 -14.08 -22.88 -9.68
CA GLY A 145 -13.05 -23.83 -9.27
C GLY A 145 -13.57 -24.90 -8.32
N ILE A 146 -14.35 -24.51 -7.31
CA ILE A 146 -14.97 -25.43 -6.35
C ILE A 146 -16.10 -26.24 -7.00
N LEU A 147 -17.00 -25.60 -7.78
CA LEU A 147 -18.13 -26.30 -8.43
C LEU A 147 -17.68 -27.41 -9.38
N PHE A 148 -16.55 -27.20 -10.07
CA PHE A 148 -16.02 -28.14 -11.06
C PHE A 148 -14.78 -28.92 -10.60
N ASN A 149 -14.36 -28.75 -9.34
CA ASN A 149 -13.14 -29.33 -8.75
C ASN A 149 -11.88 -29.08 -9.61
N SER A 150 -11.68 -27.84 -10.09
CA SER A 150 -10.47 -27.45 -10.83
C SER A 150 -9.43 -26.85 -9.89
N PHE A 151 -8.35 -27.58 -9.67
CA PHE A 151 -7.25 -27.14 -8.82
C PHE A 151 -6.48 -25.97 -9.44
N ALA A 152 -6.32 -25.99 -10.77
CA ALA A 152 -5.65 -24.91 -11.49
C ALA A 152 -6.44 -23.59 -11.40
N LEU A 153 -7.79 -23.62 -11.47
CA LEU A 153 -8.59 -22.41 -11.35
C LEU A 153 -8.65 -21.88 -9.92
N ILE A 154 -8.65 -22.75 -8.91
CA ILE A 154 -8.52 -22.36 -7.50
C ILE A 154 -7.15 -21.71 -7.25
N ALA A 155 -6.07 -22.29 -7.77
CA ALA A 155 -4.73 -21.73 -7.65
C ALA A 155 -4.62 -20.34 -8.31
N ASP A 156 -5.23 -20.17 -9.49
CA ASP A 156 -5.32 -18.87 -10.16
C ASP A 156 -6.12 -17.84 -9.34
N ALA A 157 -7.16 -18.25 -8.61
CA ALA A 157 -7.88 -17.37 -7.70
C ALA A 157 -7.02 -16.89 -6.51
N PHE A 158 -6.19 -17.77 -5.94
CA PHE A 158 -5.21 -17.39 -4.91
C PHE A 158 -4.11 -16.49 -5.46
N HIS A 159 -3.73 -16.64 -6.73
CA HIS A 159 -2.82 -15.71 -7.38
C HIS A 159 -3.44 -14.30 -7.51
N VAL A 160 -4.70 -14.20 -7.96
CA VAL A 160 -5.41 -12.90 -7.99
C VAL A 160 -5.59 -12.31 -6.57
N LEU A 161 -5.70 -13.16 -5.53
CA LEU A 161 -5.77 -12.69 -4.15
C LEU A 161 -4.50 -11.94 -3.72
N SER A 162 -3.31 -12.35 -4.19
CA SER A 162 -2.07 -11.58 -3.98
C SER A 162 -2.18 -10.16 -4.55
N ASP A 163 -2.64 -10.07 -5.79
CA ASP A 163 -2.81 -8.79 -6.49
C ASP A 163 -3.82 -7.90 -5.78
N PHE A 164 -4.93 -8.48 -5.31
CA PHE A 164 -5.94 -7.79 -4.50
C PHE A 164 -5.35 -7.14 -3.25
N ILE A 165 -4.49 -7.85 -2.53
CA ILE A 165 -3.92 -7.30 -1.31
C ILE A 165 -2.95 -6.16 -1.65
N LEU A 166 -2.12 -6.32 -2.68
CA LEU A 166 -1.19 -5.28 -3.14
C LEU A 166 -1.96 -4.01 -3.58
N SER A 167 -2.98 -4.18 -4.42
CA SER A 167 -3.87 -3.10 -4.87
C SER A 167 -4.58 -2.41 -3.71
N THR A 168 -5.02 -3.18 -2.71
CA THR A 168 -5.68 -2.65 -1.50
C THR A 168 -4.71 -1.79 -0.68
N ILE A 169 -3.48 -2.26 -0.46
CA ILE A 169 -2.45 -1.48 0.24
C ILE A 169 -2.12 -0.21 -0.53
N THR A 170 -1.95 -0.30 -1.85
CA THR A 170 -1.69 0.88 -2.67
C THR A 170 -2.88 1.85 -2.66
N TYR A 171 -4.12 1.36 -2.64
CA TYR A 171 -5.33 2.20 -2.49
C TYR A 171 -5.36 2.92 -1.14
N PHE A 172 -5.07 2.23 -0.04
CA PHE A 172 -4.95 2.88 1.26
C PHE A 172 -3.73 3.80 1.33
N SER A 173 -2.63 3.45 0.66
CA SER A 173 -1.44 4.29 0.51
C SER A 173 -1.79 5.59 -0.21
N LEU A 174 -2.60 5.58 -1.29
CA LEU A 174 -3.14 6.78 -1.93
C LEU A 174 -3.94 7.65 -0.96
N LYS A 175 -4.71 7.05 -0.06
CA LYS A 175 -5.47 7.76 0.98
C LYS A 175 -4.57 8.36 2.06
N ILE A 176 -3.45 7.69 2.38
CA ILE A 176 -2.52 8.08 3.45
C ILE A 176 -1.45 9.05 2.97
N THR A 177 -0.87 8.86 1.78
CA THR A 177 0.16 9.74 1.18
C THR A 177 -0.33 11.13 0.88
N ASN A 178 -1.65 11.34 0.80
CA ASN A 178 -2.22 12.69 0.79
C ASN A 178 -2.04 13.43 2.12
N LYS A 179 -1.69 12.76 3.23
CA LYS A 179 -1.33 13.44 4.49
C LYS A 179 0.01 14.16 4.34
N PRO A 180 0.11 15.42 4.79
CA PRO A 180 1.34 16.20 4.75
C PRO A 180 2.41 15.60 5.65
N GLU A 181 3.66 15.84 5.28
CA GLU A 181 4.85 15.47 6.03
C GLU A 181 4.84 16.11 7.43
N THR A 182 5.44 15.43 8.40
CA THR A 182 5.56 15.93 9.79
C THR A 182 7.01 15.84 10.22
N ILE A 183 7.48 16.67 11.15
CA ILE A 183 8.89 16.67 11.55
C ILE A 183 9.35 15.33 12.17
N HIS A 184 8.47 14.56 12.82
CA HIS A 184 8.80 13.20 13.30
C HIS A 184 8.80 12.14 12.20
N TYR A 185 8.07 12.38 11.10
CA TYR A 185 8.08 11.55 9.90
C TYR A 185 8.33 12.45 8.68
N PRO A 186 9.57 12.97 8.50
CA PRO A 186 9.88 13.91 7.43
C PRO A 186 9.53 13.35 6.05
N TYR A 187 9.63 12.02 5.93
CA TYR A 187 9.35 11.25 4.71
C TYR A 187 7.96 10.55 4.71
N GLY A 188 7.15 10.76 5.75
CA GLY A 188 5.82 10.16 5.90
C GLY A 188 5.83 8.64 6.19
N TYR A 189 4.66 7.99 6.00
CA TYR A 189 4.44 6.55 6.27
C TYR A 189 4.79 5.63 5.09
N LYS A 190 5.53 6.13 4.11
CA LYS A 190 5.75 5.47 2.81
C LYS A 190 6.45 4.11 2.94
N LYS A 191 7.27 3.89 3.98
CA LYS A 191 7.95 2.60 4.24
C LYS A 191 7.02 1.50 4.78
N MET A 192 5.87 1.85 5.37
CA MET A 192 4.91 0.85 5.87
C MET A 192 4.28 0.04 4.73
N GLU A 193 4.11 0.64 3.56
CA GLU A 193 3.66 -0.05 2.34
C GLU A 193 4.56 -1.26 2.01
N ASN A 194 5.86 -1.05 2.06
CA ASN A 194 6.85 -2.08 1.74
C ASN A 194 6.88 -3.17 2.83
N LEU A 195 6.71 -2.80 4.10
CA LEU A 195 6.66 -3.77 5.20
C LEU A 195 5.44 -4.69 5.10
N ILE A 196 4.26 -4.12 4.86
CA ILE A 196 3.03 -4.92 4.71
C ILE A 196 3.16 -5.83 3.48
N SER A 197 3.64 -5.28 2.34
CA SER A 197 3.86 -6.06 1.11
C SER A 197 4.86 -7.21 1.29
N PHE A 198 5.88 -7.02 2.13
CA PHE A 198 6.84 -8.07 2.48
C PHE A 198 6.16 -9.22 3.25
N ILE A 199 5.34 -8.91 4.26
CA ILE A 199 4.59 -9.92 5.04
C ILE A 199 3.65 -10.73 4.12
N ILE A 200 3.01 -10.05 3.16
CA ILE A 200 2.12 -10.72 2.20
C ILE A 200 2.88 -11.63 1.25
N GLY A 201 4.07 -11.21 0.79
CA GLY A 201 4.96 -12.07 0.03
C GLY A 201 5.20 -13.42 0.72
N ILE A 202 5.36 -13.43 2.04
CA ILE A 202 5.50 -14.66 2.84
C ILE A 202 4.22 -15.52 2.78
N ILE A 203 3.05 -14.90 2.96
CA ILE A 203 1.75 -15.60 2.89
C ILE A 203 1.54 -16.24 1.51
N ILE A 204 1.92 -15.56 0.43
CA ILE A 204 1.81 -16.06 -0.94
C ILE A 204 2.70 -17.29 -1.16
N ILE A 205 3.94 -17.27 -0.65
CA ILE A 205 4.83 -18.44 -0.72
C ILE A 205 4.21 -19.62 0.03
N ILE A 206 3.66 -19.40 1.24
CA ILE A 206 2.98 -20.45 2.02
C ILE A 206 1.79 -21.02 1.24
N ALA A 207 0.98 -20.16 0.60
CA ALA A 207 -0.16 -20.60 -0.22
C ALA A 207 0.30 -21.38 -1.45
N GLY A 208 1.33 -20.91 -2.16
CA GLY A 208 1.93 -21.61 -3.29
C GLY A 208 2.49 -22.99 -2.90
N PHE A 209 3.18 -23.07 -1.77
CA PHE A 209 3.69 -24.35 -1.25
C PHE A 209 2.55 -25.30 -0.85
N THR A 210 1.46 -24.77 -0.27
CA THR A 210 0.26 -25.54 0.04
C THR A 210 -0.37 -26.14 -1.21
N ILE A 211 -0.51 -25.34 -2.28
CA ILE A 211 -1.02 -25.80 -3.58
C ILE A 211 -0.11 -26.88 -4.17
N PHE A 212 1.22 -26.67 -4.11
CA PHE A 212 2.20 -27.65 -4.59
C PHE A 212 2.04 -29.01 -3.91
N LEU A 213 1.95 -29.04 -2.57
CA LEU A 213 1.79 -30.26 -1.80
C LEU A 213 0.48 -30.97 -2.14
N ASN A 214 -0.62 -30.21 -2.22
CA ASN A 214 -1.94 -30.73 -2.55
C ASN A 214 -1.97 -31.36 -3.94
N SER A 215 -1.34 -30.72 -4.92
CA SER A 215 -1.34 -31.17 -6.32
C SER A 215 -0.42 -32.37 -6.56
N THR A 216 0.66 -32.50 -5.77
CA THR A 216 1.57 -33.67 -5.80
C THR A 216 1.07 -34.84 -4.94
N GLY A 217 0.05 -34.63 -4.10
CA GLY A 217 -0.42 -35.64 -3.15
C GLY A 217 0.52 -35.88 -1.97
N MET A 218 1.52 -35.00 -1.77
CA MET A 218 2.52 -35.10 -0.71
C MET A 218 1.98 -34.69 0.67
N ASN A 219 0.71 -34.26 0.77
CA ASN A 219 0.00 -33.96 2.02
C ASN A 219 0.14 -35.07 3.06
N LYS A 220 0.23 -36.33 2.58
CA LYS A 220 0.39 -37.53 3.41
C LYS A 220 1.76 -37.64 4.10
N ILE A 221 2.74 -36.82 3.70
CA ILE A 221 4.09 -36.79 4.30
C ILE A 221 4.14 -35.81 5.48
N ILE A 222 3.32 -34.75 5.47
CA ILE A 222 3.24 -33.78 6.58
C ILE A 222 2.43 -34.35 7.75
N SER A 223 1.47 -35.24 7.50
CA SER A 223 0.77 -35.97 8.58
C SER A 223 1.61 -37.07 9.23
N LEU A 224 2.85 -37.27 8.80
CA LEU A 224 3.79 -38.27 9.34
C LEU A 224 4.96 -37.64 10.12
N GLY A 225 4.96 -36.32 10.29
CA GLY A 225 6.02 -35.61 11.04
C GLY A 225 5.49 -34.39 11.79
N GLY A 226 5.02 -34.59 13.01
CA GLY A 226 4.95 -33.54 14.03
C GLY A 226 3.55 -33.18 14.51
N GLU A 227 3.14 -33.78 15.62
CA GLU A 227 2.30 -33.10 16.61
C GLU A 227 3.02 -31.83 17.10
N SER A 228 2.89 -30.73 16.37
CA SER A 228 3.18 -29.39 16.88
C SER A 228 2.45 -28.36 16.02
N GLY A 229 1.14 -28.53 15.93
CA GLY A 229 0.25 -27.44 15.53
C GLY A 229 0.24 -26.38 16.61
N PHE A 230 0.54 -25.13 16.25
CA PHE A 230 0.35 -23.95 17.09
C PHE A 230 -1.13 -23.83 17.46
N HIS A 231 -1.52 -24.35 18.63
CA HIS A 231 -2.87 -24.22 19.18
C HIS A 231 -3.02 -22.85 19.86
N ILE A 232 -3.74 -21.93 19.22
CA ILE A 232 -4.26 -20.74 19.91
C ILE A 232 -5.38 -21.23 20.83
N HIS A 233 -5.08 -21.40 22.12
CA HIS A 233 -6.08 -21.71 23.14
C HIS A 233 -7.04 -20.51 23.29
N TYR A 234 -8.23 -20.63 22.71
CA TYR A 234 -9.36 -19.78 23.03
C TYR A 234 -10.08 -20.41 24.23
N HIS A 235 -9.99 -19.80 25.41
CA HIS A 235 -10.82 -20.16 26.56
C HIS A 235 -12.16 -19.39 26.45
N PRO A 236 -13.30 -20.05 26.20
CA PRO A 236 -14.59 -19.41 26.43
C PRO A 236 -14.93 -19.55 27.91
N ASN A 237 -15.10 -18.41 28.59
CA ASN A 237 -15.71 -18.36 29.92
C ASN A 237 -17.14 -18.93 29.84
N GLN A 238 -17.33 -20.15 30.32
CA GLN A 238 -18.66 -20.65 30.65
C GLN A 238 -18.99 -20.22 32.08
N SER A 239 -19.90 -19.26 32.18
CA SER A 239 -20.71 -19.03 33.37
C SER A 239 -22.07 -19.68 33.12
N LYS A 240 -22.43 -20.64 33.99
CA LYS A 240 -23.78 -20.91 34.53
C LYS A 240 -23.88 -22.33 35.08
N ASP A 241 -23.81 -22.42 36.40
CA ASP A 241 -24.74 -23.07 37.34
C ASP A 241 -25.72 -24.13 36.80
N ASN A 242 -25.61 -25.34 37.38
CA ASN A 242 -26.68 -26.16 38.01
C ASN A 242 -26.14 -27.59 38.20
N ILE A 243 -25.74 -28.00 39.42
CA ILE A 243 -26.53 -28.63 40.51
C ILE A 243 -27.05 -30.05 40.18
N ASN A 244 -26.56 -31.02 40.97
CA ASN A 244 -27.06 -32.37 41.28
C ASN A 244 -26.94 -33.45 40.17
N GLU A 245 -26.60 -34.72 40.43
CA GLU A 245 -26.66 -35.54 41.65
C GLU A 245 -25.82 -36.83 41.48
N HIS A 246 -25.39 -37.40 42.61
CA HIS A 246 -24.69 -38.68 42.73
C HIS A 246 -25.62 -39.90 42.53
N SER A 247 -25.09 -41.01 42.00
CA SER A 247 -25.23 -42.34 42.65
C SER A 247 -24.46 -43.44 41.91
N HIS A 248 -23.70 -44.21 42.69
CA HIS A 248 -23.14 -45.51 42.32
C HIS A 248 -24.17 -46.60 42.61
N ASN A 249 -24.20 -47.68 41.83
CA ASN A 249 -24.40 -49.02 42.40
C ASN A 249 -23.92 -50.16 41.48
N TYR A 250 -23.43 -51.17 42.17
CA TYR A 250 -22.72 -52.39 41.77
C TYR A 250 -23.71 -53.52 41.45
N ALA A 251 -23.48 -54.33 40.41
CA ALA A 251 -23.84 -55.76 40.37
C ALA A 251 -23.25 -56.44 39.13
N HIS A 252 -22.44 -57.48 39.37
CA HIS A 252 -21.93 -58.42 38.39
C HIS A 252 -22.95 -59.53 38.10
N PHE A 253 -23.10 -59.96 36.85
CA PHE A 253 -23.37 -61.36 36.48
C PHE A 253 -22.89 -61.64 35.05
N HIS A 254 -22.22 -62.79 34.87
CA HIS A 254 -21.64 -63.29 33.63
C HIS A 254 -22.70 -64.00 32.78
N ASP A 255 -22.66 -63.84 31.45
CA ASP A 255 -22.58 -64.95 30.49
C ASP A 255 -22.36 -64.47 29.06
N HIS A 256 -21.75 -65.36 28.26
CA HIS A 256 -21.17 -65.15 26.95
C HIS A 256 -22.20 -64.97 25.83
N ASP A 257 -21.98 -64.03 24.91
CA ASP A 257 -21.95 -64.29 23.46
C ASP A 257 -21.53 -63.05 22.66
N HIS A 258 -20.57 -63.25 21.75
CA HIS A 258 -20.08 -62.25 20.81
C HIS A 258 -20.95 -62.26 19.55
N SER A 259 -21.78 -61.22 19.33
CA SER A 259 -22.05 -60.63 18.01
C SER A 259 -23.12 -59.52 18.08
N HIS A 260 -22.94 -58.51 17.22
CA HIS A 260 -23.80 -57.34 16.96
C HIS A 260 -23.50 -56.04 17.75
N SER A 261 -22.61 -55.22 17.20
CA SER A 261 -22.62 -53.76 17.37
C SER A 261 -23.34 -53.12 16.17
N HIS A 262 -24.58 -52.68 16.37
CA HIS A 262 -25.21 -51.67 15.53
C HIS A 262 -25.19 -50.32 16.25
N SER A 263 -24.91 -49.29 15.44
CA SER A 263 -25.22 -47.87 15.65
C SER A 263 -24.68 -47.20 16.91
N SER A 264 -23.53 -46.54 16.76
CA SER A 264 -23.27 -45.28 17.46
C SER A 264 -22.97 -44.21 16.43
N ASN A 265 -23.90 -43.26 16.33
CA ASN A 265 -23.78 -42.02 15.57
C ASN A 265 -22.44 -41.35 15.87
N HIS A 266 -21.51 -41.41 14.92
CA HIS A 266 -20.45 -40.41 14.87
C HIS A 266 -21.10 -39.11 14.40
N TYR A 267 -21.39 -38.23 15.36
CA TYR A 267 -21.31 -36.79 15.12
C TYR A 267 -19.87 -36.49 14.70
N GLN A 268 -19.59 -36.65 13.41
CA GLN A 268 -18.48 -35.99 12.76
C GLN A 268 -18.81 -34.50 12.80
N GLU A 269 -18.22 -33.79 13.76
CA GLU A 269 -18.03 -32.36 13.62
C GLU A 269 -17.22 -32.14 12.35
N ASP A 270 -17.92 -31.87 11.25
CA ASP A 270 -17.40 -31.33 10.01
C ASP A 270 -16.76 -29.97 10.29
N LYS A 271 -15.53 -30.01 10.81
CA LYS A 271 -14.61 -28.89 10.66
C LYS A 271 -14.25 -28.86 9.18
N ASN A 272 -15.05 -28.12 8.41
CA ASN A 272 -14.77 -27.71 7.04
C ASN A 272 -13.41 -26.99 7.01
N ASN A 273 -12.34 -27.77 6.93
CA ASN A 273 -11.01 -27.25 6.67
C ASN A 273 -11.00 -26.76 5.23
N ILE A 274 -10.47 -25.57 4.98
CA ILE A 274 -10.22 -25.02 3.62
C ILE A 274 -9.44 -26.04 2.75
N LEU A 275 -8.73 -26.98 3.40
CA LEU A 275 -7.99 -28.10 2.84
C LEU A 275 -8.88 -29.20 2.23
N GLU A 276 -10.14 -29.34 2.61
CA GLU A 276 -11.06 -30.34 2.06
C GLU A 276 -11.52 -30.01 0.64
N ILE A 277 -11.44 -28.72 0.25
CA ILE A 277 -11.60 -28.27 -1.15
C ILE A 277 -10.57 -28.96 -2.06
N PHE A 278 -9.42 -29.33 -1.51
CA PHE A 278 -8.34 -30.00 -2.24
C PHE A 278 -8.46 -31.54 -2.22
N SER A 279 -9.55 -32.09 -1.69
CA SER A 279 -9.85 -33.52 -1.68
C SER A 279 -10.12 -34.04 -3.10
N ASN A 280 -9.58 -35.22 -3.39
CA ASN A 280 -9.49 -35.89 -4.69
C ASN A 280 -10.88 -36.31 -5.25
N LYS A 281 -11.75 -35.35 -5.55
CA LYS A 281 -12.98 -35.55 -6.32
C LYS A 281 -12.67 -35.49 -7.82
N SER A 282 -13.33 -36.33 -8.61
CA SER A 282 -13.10 -36.40 -10.06
C SER A 282 -13.40 -35.05 -10.73
N PHE A 283 -12.44 -34.55 -11.52
CA PHE A 283 -12.54 -33.33 -12.31
C PHE A 283 -13.79 -33.34 -13.21
N LYS A 284 -14.62 -32.30 -13.13
CA LYS A 284 -15.80 -32.14 -13.99
C LYS A 284 -15.45 -31.23 -15.17
N LYS A 285 -15.36 -31.78 -16.38
CA LYS A 285 -15.15 -30.98 -17.61
C LYS A 285 -16.26 -29.93 -17.77
N SER A 286 -15.87 -28.68 -17.97
CA SER A 286 -16.80 -27.56 -18.11
C SER A 286 -16.16 -26.42 -18.91
N ILE A 287 -16.94 -25.82 -19.82
CA ILE A 287 -16.51 -24.67 -20.62
C ILE A 287 -16.23 -23.43 -19.73
N TRP A 288 -16.83 -23.39 -18.54
CA TRP A 288 -16.64 -22.28 -17.59
C TRP A 288 -15.23 -22.21 -17.01
N ILE A 289 -14.51 -23.34 -16.95
CA ILE A 289 -13.16 -23.42 -16.37
C ILE A 289 -12.15 -22.52 -17.12
N PRO A 290 -12.03 -22.57 -18.46
CA PRO A 290 -11.18 -21.64 -19.21
C PRO A 290 -11.85 -20.29 -19.51
N LEU A 291 -13.19 -20.24 -19.62
CA LEU A 291 -13.90 -19.02 -20.03
C LEU A 291 -13.82 -17.91 -18.98
N ILE A 292 -14.01 -18.25 -17.70
CA ILE A 292 -13.97 -17.30 -16.59
C ILE A 292 -12.62 -16.61 -16.44
N PRO A 293 -11.48 -17.33 -16.34
CA PRO A 293 -10.19 -16.67 -16.24
C PRO A 293 -9.83 -15.91 -17.52
N PHE A 294 -10.30 -16.34 -18.70
CA PHE A 294 -10.14 -15.57 -19.94
C PHE A 294 -10.86 -14.21 -19.89
N ILE A 295 -12.11 -14.18 -19.41
CA ILE A 295 -12.85 -12.92 -19.21
C ILE A 295 -12.07 -11.99 -18.27
N PHE A 296 -11.59 -12.50 -17.13
CA PHE A 296 -10.85 -11.68 -16.17
C PHE A 296 -9.46 -11.27 -16.66
N PHE A 297 -8.83 -12.05 -17.53
CA PHE A 297 -7.60 -11.65 -18.21
C PHE A 297 -7.82 -10.43 -19.11
N ILE A 298 -8.92 -10.41 -19.89
CA ILE A 298 -9.30 -9.23 -20.68
C ILE A 298 -9.60 -8.03 -19.78
N VAL A 299 -10.35 -8.23 -18.69
CA VAL A 299 -10.60 -7.17 -17.70
C VAL A 299 -9.28 -6.60 -17.16
N LYS A 300 -8.30 -7.45 -16.82
CA LYS A 300 -7.01 -7.01 -16.29
C LYS A 300 -6.20 -6.20 -17.31
N ILE A 301 -6.25 -6.55 -18.59
CA ILE A 301 -5.66 -5.75 -19.67
C ILE A 301 -6.29 -4.36 -19.73
N VAL A 302 -7.63 -4.28 -19.67
CA VAL A 302 -8.35 -3.00 -19.67
C VAL A 302 -7.98 -2.15 -18.45
N GLU A 303 -7.92 -2.74 -17.25
CA GLU A 303 -7.49 -2.05 -16.04
C GLU A 303 -6.09 -1.45 -16.17
N TYR A 304 -5.14 -2.25 -16.66
CA TYR A 304 -3.77 -1.81 -16.90
C TYR A 304 -3.74 -0.57 -17.82
N LEU A 305 -4.44 -0.62 -18.95
CA LEU A 305 -4.48 0.47 -19.93
C LEU A 305 -5.07 1.74 -19.32
N VAL A 306 -6.18 1.62 -18.59
CA VAL A 306 -6.84 2.75 -17.91
C VAL A 306 -5.92 3.37 -16.86
N LYS A 307 -5.33 2.56 -15.97
CA LYS A 307 -4.40 3.04 -14.93
C LYS A 307 -3.17 3.71 -15.54
N PHE A 308 -2.59 3.12 -16.58
CA PHE A 308 -1.41 3.66 -17.25
C PHE A 308 -1.71 5.02 -17.92
N GLN A 309 -2.81 5.10 -18.67
CA GLN A 309 -3.18 6.31 -19.40
C GLN A 309 -3.52 7.47 -18.44
N ILE A 310 -4.26 7.18 -17.37
CA ILE A 310 -4.65 8.17 -16.36
C ILE A 310 -3.45 8.54 -15.49
N GLY A 311 -2.60 7.57 -15.14
CA GLY A 311 -1.39 7.79 -14.37
C GLY A 311 -0.45 8.75 -15.09
N LYS A 312 -0.28 8.58 -16.40
CA LYS A 312 0.51 9.48 -17.25
C LYS A 312 -0.15 10.86 -17.39
N ARG A 313 -1.47 10.92 -17.63
CA ARG A 313 -2.21 12.19 -17.79
C ARG A 313 -2.12 13.08 -16.55
N TYR A 314 -2.19 12.49 -15.37
CA TYR A 314 -2.22 13.21 -14.10
C TYR A 314 -0.87 13.26 -13.37
N ASN A 315 0.18 12.72 -14.00
CA ASN A 315 1.51 12.52 -13.41
C ASN A 315 1.43 11.89 -12.01
N ASN A 316 0.55 10.89 -11.85
CA ASN A 316 0.36 10.21 -10.58
C ASN A 316 1.25 8.97 -10.55
N TYR A 317 2.35 9.10 -9.82
CA TYR A 317 3.36 8.05 -9.69
C TYR A 317 2.81 6.76 -9.06
N LEU A 318 1.92 6.85 -8.07
CA LEU A 318 1.31 5.68 -7.44
C LEU A 318 0.42 4.89 -8.40
N LEU A 319 -0.36 5.58 -9.23
CA LEU A 319 -1.19 4.93 -10.26
C LEU A 319 -0.34 4.30 -11.36
N LEU A 320 0.79 4.94 -11.71
CA LEU A 320 1.78 4.37 -12.63
C LEU A 320 2.46 3.13 -12.04
N ALA A 321 2.83 3.17 -10.76
CA ALA A 321 3.39 2.01 -10.04
C ALA A 321 2.40 0.85 -10.03
N LEU A 322 1.11 1.13 -9.75
CA LEU A 322 0.03 0.14 -9.81
C LEU A 322 -0.12 -0.45 -11.21
N SER A 323 -0.10 0.38 -12.25
CA SER A 323 -0.14 -0.10 -13.64
C SER A 323 1.07 -0.98 -14.01
N SER A 324 2.25 -0.66 -13.48
CA SER A 324 3.46 -1.46 -13.72
C SER A 324 3.40 -2.82 -13.03
N ALA A 325 2.75 -2.91 -11.87
CA ALA A 325 2.50 -4.18 -11.20
C ALA A 325 1.54 -5.04 -12.04
N ASP A 326 0.40 -4.46 -12.46
CA ASP A 326 -0.57 -5.16 -13.30
C ASP A 326 0.04 -5.67 -14.62
N LYS A 327 0.93 -4.88 -15.25
CA LYS A 327 1.64 -5.28 -16.47
C LYS A 327 2.38 -6.60 -16.31
N ASN A 328 3.07 -6.79 -15.18
CA ASN A 328 3.82 -8.01 -14.93
C ASN A 328 2.88 -9.21 -14.69
N CYS A 329 1.75 -8.98 -14.03
CA CYS A 329 0.75 -10.01 -13.77
C CYS A 329 -0.01 -10.46 -15.03
N ILE A 330 -0.18 -9.59 -16.04
CA ILE A 330 -0.85 -9.95 -17.30
C ILE A 330 -0.16 -11.16 -17.97
N PHE A 331 1.17 -11.23 -17.96
CA PHE A 331 1.88 -12.39 -18.53
C PHE A 331 1.58 -13.70 -17.78
N SER A 332 1.54 -13.64 -16.45
CA SER A 332 1.19 -14.79 -15.59
C SER A 332 -0.23 -15.28 -15.88
N HIS A 333 -1.21 -14.38 -15.86
CA HIS A 333 -2.61 -14.68 -16.16
C HIS A 333 -2.82 -15.21 -17.59
N GLY A 334 -2.09 -14.67 -18.57
CA GLY A 334 -2.10 -15.16 -19.95
C GLY A 334 -1.62 -16.62 -20.04
N GLY A 335 -0.57 -16.97 -19.28
CA GLY A 335 -0.08 -18.34 -19.17
C GLY A 335 -1.12 -19.28 -18.56
N THR A 336 -1.74 -18.90 -17.43
CA THR A 336 -2.76 -19.72 -16.76
C THR A 336 -4.00 -19.92 -17.64
N THR A 337 -4.48 -18.87 -18.30
CA THR A 337 -5.67 -18.94 -19.16
C THR A 337 -5.43 -19.86 -20.37
N LEU A 338 -4.29 -19.71 -21.05
CA LEU A 338 -3.91 -20.57 -22.15
C LEU A 338 -3.78 -22.04 -21.70
N SER A 339 -3.19 -22.25 -20.52
CA SER A 339 -3.02 -23.57 -19.92
C SER A 339 -4.35 -24.26 -19.63
N LEU A 340 -5.30 -23.56 -19.02
CA LEU A 340 -6.66 -24.06 -18.74
C LEU A 340 -7.44 -24.33 -20.03
N LEU A 341 -7.22 -23.55 -21.08
CA LEU A 341 -7.85 -23.76 -22.39
C LEU A 341 -7.33 -25.06 -23.04
N LEU A 342 -6.02 -25.30 -22.98
CA LEU A 342 -5.40 -26.53 -23.49
C LEU A 342 -5.79 -27.78 -22.68
N ALA A 343 -6.05 -27.64 -21.37
CA ALA A 343 -6.46 -28.75 -20.52
C ALA A 343 -7.75 -29.46 -20.98
N ASN A 344 -8.66 -28.73 -21.65
CA ASN A 344 -9.88 -29.32 -22.20
C ASN A 344 -9.62 -30.26 -23.39
N TYR A 345 -8.51 -30.07 -24.11
CA TYR A 345 -8.19 -30.81 -25.34
C TYR A 345 -7.23 -32.00 -25.12
N VAL A 346 -6.35 -31.93 -24.10
CA VAL A 346 -5.23 -32.87 -23.99
C VAL A 346 -5.54 -34.08 -23.10
N TRP A 347 -5.76 -33.91 -21.79
CA TRP A 347 -5.91 -35.02 -20.84
C TRP A 347 -6.40 -34.57 -19.45
N THR A 348 -7.17 -35.40 -18.72
CA THR A 348 -7.69 -35.07 -17.38
C THR A 348 -6.61 -35.02 -16.28
N GLY A 349 -5.47 -35.69 -16.48
CA GLY A 349 -4.30 -35.56 -15.59
C GLY A 349 -3.50 -34.28 -15.80
N PHE A 350 -3.79 -33.51 -16.85
CA PHE A 350 -3.09 -32.26 -17.15
C PHE A 350 -3.35 -31.18 -16.09
N ASP A 351 -4.53 -31.14 -15.46
CA ASP A 351 -4.88 -30.17 -14.40
C ASP A 351 -3.91 -30.24 -13.20
N LYS A 352 -3.43 -31.45 -12.84
CA LYS A 352 -2.44 -31.64 -11.76
C LYS A 352 -1.05 -31.14 -12.16
N ILE A 353 -0.60 -31.45 -13.37
CA ILE A 353 0.68 -30.98 -13.92
C ILE A 353 0.69 -29.44 -13.99
N ILE A 354 -0.40 -28.87 -14.47
CA ILE A 354 -0.62 -27.42 -14.52
C ILE A 354 -0.61 -26.83 -13.12
N SER A 355 -1.33 -27.43 -12.16
CA SER A 355 -1.38 -26.91 -10.80
C SER A 355 -0.01 -26.91 -10.12
N ILE A 356 0.83 -27.92 -10.38
CA ILE A 356 2.24 -27.94 -9.96
C ILE A 356 3.01 -26.79 -10.62
N PHE A 357 2.87 -26.59 -11.93
CA PHE A 357 3.54 -25.50 -12.63
C PHE A 357 3.11 -24.11 -12.12
N ILE A 358 1.81 -23.89 -11.92
CA ILE A 358 1.24 -22.66 -11.34
C ILE A 358 1.79 -22.44 -9.93
N SER A 359 1.89 -23.49 -9.11
CA SER A 359 2.42 -23.36 -7.75
C SER A 359 3.87 -22.83 -7.73
N PHE A 360 4.71 -23.25 -8.68
CA PHE A 360 6.07 -22.70 -8.84
C PHE A 360 6.04 -21.23 -9.26
N ILE A 361 5.14 -20.84 -10.16
CA ILE A 361 4.94 -19.43 -10.54
C ILE A 361 4.54 -18.62 -9.30
N ILE A 362 3.56 -19.09 -8.52
CA ILE A 362 3.12 -18.41 -7.29
C ILE A 362 4.26 -18.24 -6.30
N ILE A 363 5.05 -19.29 -6.05
CA ILE A 363 6.22 -19.21 -5.15
C ILE A 363 7.25 -18.22 -5.67
N LYS A 364 7.57 -18.26 -6.97
CA LYS A 364 8.50 -17.31 -7.61
C LYS A 364 8.03 -15.87 -7.47
N GLU A 365 6.74 -15.61 -7.72
CA GLU A 365 6.17 -14.27 -7.59
C GLU A 365 6.15 -13.81 -6.12
N GLY A 366 5.79 -14.70 -5.18
CA GLY A 366 5.91 -14.42 -3.75
C GLY A 366 7.33 -14.04 -3.35
N LEU A 367 8.34 -14.79 -3.82
CA LEU A 367 9.76 -14.48 -3.58
C LEU A 367 10.18 -13.15 -4.21
N HIS A 368 9.70 -12.86 -5.41
CA HIS A 368 9.94 -11.58 -6.07
C HIS A 368 9.36 -10.40 -5.28
N VAL A 369 8.13 -10.53 -4.77
CA VAL A 369 7.49 -9.53 -3.90
C VAL A 369 8.31 -9.31 -2.63
N ILE A 370 8.75 -10.38 -1.96
CA ILE A 370 9.61 -10.30 -0.77
C ILE A 370 10.90 -9.54 -1.11
N LEU A 371 11.66 -10.01 -2.11
CA LEU A 371 12.96 -9.44 -2.45
C LEU A 371 12.86 -7.98 -2.87
N LYS A 372 11.86 -7.64 -3.69
CA LYS A 372 11.62 -6.25 -4.13
C LYS A 372 11.35 -5.34 -2.94
N ASN A 373 10.49 -5.75 -2.02
CA ASN A 373 10.13 -4.92 -0.87
C ASN A 373 11.22 -4.90 0.20
N ALA A 374 11.93 -6.00 0.43
CA ALA A 374 13.10 -6.07 1.30
C ALA A 374 14.20 -5.13 0.82
N ASN A 375 14.53 -5.14 -0.48
CA ASN A 375 15.52 -4.23 -1.06
C ASN A 375 15.13 -2.76 -0.84
N LYS A 376 13.84 -2.41 -0.97
CA LYS A 376 13.39 -1.05 -0.69
C LYS A 376 13.43 -0.71 0.81
N LEU A 377 13.12 -1.66 1.70
CA LEU A 377 13.22 -1.48 3.15
C LEU A 377 14.67 -1.27 3.60
N LEU A 378 15.60 -2.03 2.99
CA LEU A 378 17.05 -1.94 3.19
C LEU A 378 17.67 -0.74 2.48
N SER A 379 16.89 0.07 1.77
CA SER A 379 17.37 1.20 0.95
C SER A 379 18.51 0.79 0.01
N LYS A 380 18.41 -0.39 -0.61
CA LYS A 380 19.43 -0.91 -1.54
C LYS A 380 19.62 0.07 -2.70
N GLN A 381 20.88 0.47 -2.93
CA GLN A 381 21.21 1.41 -4.00
C GLN A 381 21.19 0.71 -5.37
N ASP A 382 20.58 1.36 -6.36
CA ASP A 382 20.68 0.97 -7.76
C ASP A 382 22.03 1.43 -8.30
N ILE A 383 22.93 0.46 -8.52
CA ILE A 383 24.32 0.72 -8.91
C ILE A 383 24.40 1.23 -10.35
N ASP A 384 23.55 0.70 -11.25
CA ASP A 384 23.52 1.11 -12.65
C ASP A 384 23.00 2.53 -12.78
N LEU A 385 21.90 2.84 -12.08
CA LEU A 385 21.38 4.20 -12.04
C LEU A 385 22.37 5.18 -11.40
N LYS A 386 23.04 4.77 -10.31
CA LYS A 386 24.10 5.56 -9.67
C LYS A 386 25.26 5.84 -10.63
N ARG A 387 25.65 4.87 -11.46
CA ARG A 387 26.70 5.00 -12.46
C ARG A 387 26.28 5.94 -13.59
N ASP A 388 25.06 5.82 -14.09
CA ASP A 388 24.52 6.68 -15.15
C ASP A 388 24.44 8.14 -14.70
N ILE A 389 23.89 8.39 -13.50
CA ILE A 389 23.81 9.73 -12.93
C ILE A 389 25.22 10.31 -12.72
N LYS A 390 26.19 9.50 -12.26
CA LYS A 390 27.59 9.93 -12.13
C LYS A 390 28.21 10.27 -13.49
N GLY A 391 27.85 9.54 -14.55
CA GLY A 391 28.26 9.83 -15.93
C GLY A 391 27.73 11.18 -16.43
N THR A 392 26.43 11.43 -16.23
CA THR A 392 25.79 12.72 -16.57
C THR A 392 26.40 13.87 -15.78
N LEU A 393 26.73 13.69 -14.51
CA LEU A 393 27.32 14.75 -13.69
C LEU A 393 28.75 15.08 -14.09
N LYS A 394 29.52 14.07 -14.53
CA LYS A 394 30.88 14.26 -15.03
C LYS A 394 30.91 15.03 -16.35
N SER A 395 29.93 14.85 -17.23
CA SER A 395 29.85 15.60 -18.50
C SER A 395 29.52 17.08 -18.31
N VAL A 396 28.95 17.46 -17.16
CA VAL A 396 28.67 18.85 -16.77
C VAL A 396 29.84 19.47 -15.99
N ASN A 397 30.99 18.78 -15.89
CA ASN A 397 32.20 19.21 -15.20
C ASN A 397 32.01 19.49 -13.69
N ILE A 398 31.09 18.75 -13.04
CA ILE A 398 30.84 18.85 -11.61
C ILE A 398 31.55 17.71 -10.89
N ASN A 399 32.45 18.06 -9.97
CA ASN A 399 33.15 17.07 -9.16
C ASN A 399 32.25 16.66 -7.97
N LEU A 400 31.99 15.35 -7.85
CA LEU A 400 31.16 14.79 -6.80
C LEU A 400 32.02 14.12 -5.76
N LYS A 401 31.79 14.48 -4.50
CA LYS A 401 32.37 13.80 -3.35
C LYS A 401 31.61 12.52 -3.04
N GLU A 402 30.28 12.62 -2.98
CA GLU A 402 29.40 11.49 -2.69
C GLU A 402 28.12 11.57 -3.52
N LEU A 403 27.60 10.40 -3.89
CA LEU A 403 26.30 10.26 -4.53
C LEU A 403 25.60 9.05 -3.96
N ASN A 404 24.44 9.24 -3.38
CA ASN A 404 23.64 8.22 -2.74
C ASN A 404 22.21 8.29 -3.27
N LEU A 405 21.65 7.10 -3.51
CA LEU A 405 20.26 6.93 -3.88
C LEU A 405 19.57 6.27 -2.70
N SER A 406 18.40 6.79 -2.31
CA SER A 406 17.62 6.24 -1.21
C SER A 406 16.16 6.11 -1.62
N HIS A 407 15.53 5.03 -1.18
CA HIS A 407 14.11 4.82 -1.40
C HIS A 407 13.28 5.22 -0.17
N GLU A 408 12.23 6.00 -0.42
CA GLU A 408 11.20 6.34 0.56
C GLU A 408 9.86 5.79 0.08
N GLY A 409 9.56 4.55 0.50
CA GLY A 409 8.47 3.76 -0.06
C GLY A 409 8.74 3.39 -1.50
N ASN A 410 7.94 3.95 -2.43
CA ASN A 410 8.17 3.81 -3.87
C ASN A 410 8.91 5.01 -4.48
N HIS A 411 9.16 6.10 -3.75
CA HIS A 411 9.88 7.25 -4.28
C HIS A 411 11.39 7.01 -4.23
N LEU A 412 12.10 7.45 -5.27
CA LEU A 412 13.56 7.42 -5.33
C LEU A 412 14.09 8.84 -5.11
N ASN A 413 14.92 9.02 -4.08
CA ASN A 413 15.55 10.29 -3.75
C ASN A 413 17.06 10.22 -4.02
N LEU A 414 17.59 11.30 -4.59
CA LEU A 414 19.01 11.46 -4.87
C LEU A 414 19.62 12.41 -3.84
N TYR A 415 20.69 11.96 -3.21
CA TYR A 415 21.53 12.75 -2.32
C TYR A 415 22.91 12.87 -2.95
N ALA A 416 23.29 14.07 -3.35
CA ALA A 416 24.59 14.34 -3.94
C ALA A 416 25.34 15.35 -3.08
N LYS A 417 26.62 15.09 -2.82
CA LYS A 417 27.54 16.03 -2.18
C LYS A 417 28.56 16.49 -3.21
N LEU A 418 28.55 17.79 -3.50
CA LEU A 418 29.46 18.40 -4.45
C LEU A 418 30.80 18.70 -3.78
N ASP A 419 31.86 18.72 -4.58
CA ASP A 419 33.15 19.26 -4.14
C ASP A 419 33.28 20.68 -4.67
N LEU A 420 33.58 21.63 -3.78
CA LEU A 420 33.74 23.02 -4.14
C LEU A 420 35.17 23.31 -4.55
N ASN A 421 35.37 23.84 -5.76
CA ASN A 421 36.59 24.58 -6.07
C ASN A 421 36.49 25.98 -5.42
N HIS A 422 37.53 26.36 -4.68
CA HIS A 422 37.62 27.51 -3.78
C HIS A 422 37.32 28.91 -4.38
N GLU A 423 37.09 29.04 -5.68
CA GLU A 423 36.99 30.33 -6.40
C GLU A 423 35.58 30.68 -6.91
N SER A 424 34.55 29.93 -6.52
CA SER A 424 33.21 30.09 -7.11
C SER A 424 32.33 31.08 -6.35
N ASP A 425 31.87 32.15 -7.02
CA ASP A 425 30.83 33.05 -6.51
C ASP A 425 29.53 32.29 -6.20
N LEU A 426 28.93 32.50 -5.03
CA LEU A 426 27.78 31.74 -4.50
C LEU A 426 26.59 31.73 -5.48
N LYS A 427 26.38 32.83 -6.21
CA LYS A 427 25.33 32.95 -7.24
C LYS A 427 25.55 31.99 -8.40
N ASN A 428 26.78 31.89 -8.90
CA ASN A 428 27.12 30.97 -9.98
C ASN A 428 26.93 29.52 -9.54
N LEU A 429 27.24 29.23 -8.28
CA LEU A 429 27.09 27.90 -7.72
C LEU A 429 25.62 27.47 -7.60
N ILE A 430 24.75 28.35 -7.09
CA ILE A 430 23.31 28.11 -7.02
C ILE A 430 22.74 27.88 -8.43
N GLN A 431 23.19 28.66 -9.42
CA GLN A 431 22.76 28.53 -10.81
C GLN A 431 23.22 27.19 -11.43
N GLN A 432 24.45 26.76 -11.15
CA GLN A 432 24.97 25.46 -11.57
C GLN A 432 24.17 24.30 -10.95
N ILE A 433 23.87 24.37 -9.65
CA ILE A 433 23.04 23.37 -8.96
C ILE A 433 21.65 23.30 -9.57
N LYS A 434 21.03 24.45 -9.86
CA LYS A 434 19.70 24.51 -10.46
C LYS A 434 19.68 23.87 -11.85
N THR A 435 20.64 24.21 -12.69
CA THR A 435 20.82 23.63 -14.03
C THR A 435 21.02 22.11 -13.95
N THR A 436 21.82 21.66 -12.98
CA THR A 436 22.10 20.24 -12.75
C THR A 436 20.86 19.47 -12.33
N LYS A 437 20.07 20.01 -11.39
CA LYS A 437 18.78 19.43 -11.02
C LYS A 437 17.88 19.30 -12.25
N GLU A 438 17.80 20.31 -13.11
CA GLU A 438 16.96 20.25 -14.31
C GLU A 438 17.42 19.16 -15.30
N ILE A 439 18.73 19.04 -15.54
CA ILE A 439 19.29 18.00 -16.42
C ILE A 439 18.98 16.60 -15.90
N ILE A 440 19.26 16.34 -14.61
CA ILE A 440 19.02 15.04 -13.99
C ILE A 440 17.54 14.70 -14.02
N LYS A 441 16.66 15.64 -13.65
CA LYS A 441 15.21 15.41 -13.63
C LYS A 441 14.62 15.19 -15.03
N LYS A 442 15.26 15.74 -16.07
CA LYS A 442 14.87 15.55 -17.47
C LYS A 442 15.25 14.15 -17.97
N GLN A 443 16.42 13.66 -17.60
CA GLN A 443 16.93 12.34 -18.01
C GLN A 443 16.37 11.19 -17.15
N HIS A 444 16.23 11.40 -15.85
CA HIS A 444 15.81 10.40 -14.87
C HIS A 444 14.52 10.85 -14.19
N LYS A 445 13.38 10.58 -14.84
CA LYS A 445 12.05 10.95 -14.33
C LYS A 445 11.62 10.13 -13.11
N GLU A 446 12.28 9.00 -12.85
CA GLU A 446 12.06 8.21 -11.65
C GLU A 446 12.55 8.89 -10.36
N ILE A 447 13.45 9.88 -10.44
CA ILE A 447 13.94 10.62 -9.27
C ILE A 447 12.88 11.62 -8.82
N TYR A 448 12.35 11.39 -7.62
CA TYR A 448 11.31 12.20 -7.02
C TYR A 448 11.88 13.52 -6.49
N GLU A 449 12.87 13.44 -5.62
CA GLU A 449 13.56 14.60 -5.02
C GLU A 449 15.08 14.49 -5.11
N MET A 450 15.72 15.66 -5.18
CA MET A 450 17.18 15.79 -5.25
C MET A 450 17.67 16.77 -4.19
N TYR A 451 18.47 16.23 -3.28
CA TYR A 451 19.17 16.93 -2.23
C TYR A 451 20.63 17.07 -2.66
N ILE A 452 21.00 18.29 -3.03
CA ILE A 452 22.37 18.60 -3.42
C ILE A 452 22.96 19.43 -2.29
N LEU A 453 23.88 18.80 -1.57
CA LEU A 453 24.68 19.42 -0.52
C LEU A 453 25.96 19.95 -1.18
N ILE A 454 26.33 21.16 -0.77
CA ILE A 454 27.56 21.82 -1.18
C ILE A 454 28.62 21.56 -0.12
#